data_AF-A0A8H5VVB5-F1
#
_entry.id   AF-A0A8H5VVB5-F1
#
_cell.length_a   1.000
_cell.length_b   1.000
_cell.length_c   1.000
_cell.angle_alpha   90.00
_cell.angle_beta   90.00
_cell.angle_gamma   90.00
#
_symmetry.space_group_name_H-M   'P 1'
#
loop_
_entity.id
_entity.type
_entity.pdbx_description
1 polymer ?
#
loop_
_entity_poly.entity_id
_entity_poly.type
_entity_poly.pdbx_seq_one_letter_code
_entity_poly.pdbx_strand_id
1 'polypeptide(L)'
;MRSFLILACLLGTALSAPFKASSLDTTREGFLRAHPGGTNNVEVTDNNLLNGTYAKNKTHVLTHRAEQATLPLKLVNNFSGGNVRAYISGLDSDGTVVFIGASGNLVYPKSGGSKVPVEIKDNIAIPLPPQGQTLEFTVPISMSSGRVYFANQDLHFFVVDIGNGDGLVQPSVTNLQDPSAGVDWGFVEFTYTNGVLYANISYVDFVGIPLGMSLSLKDGSTQSCAGLESGAVSKICDDLVKQKDKDGRAWTFMCIANAQGKPVRVLSPGNQYDLEPITFGDYWDTYVNDVWSKYSSQDLIINTQSEAGNVKCRVTGDQLTCDGDNRGYGKPNTKDIWGCNSGPFTVMEGDNAVHAAVVPRLCAAFVRTTLLVDGGDTQPKLGQESYYKNDPTSHYSRIVHSYEVDGKGYAFPYDDVNPDGNENASGVVSGEPETLTIFVGGPSV
;
A
#
# COMPACT_ATOMS: atom_id res chain seq x y z
N MET A 1 27.36 18.86 64.09
CA MET A 1 27.92 18.18 62.89
C MET A 1 26.97 17.06 62.48
N ARG A 2 26.68 16.99 61.18
CA ARG A 2 26.02 15.91 60.41
C ARG A 2 24.49 15.80 60.60
N SER A 3 23.67 16.50 59.82
CA SER A 3 23.37 16.42 58.37
C SER A 3 22.24 15.42 58.08
N PHE A 4 21.03 15.97 57.88
CA PHE A 4 19.88 15.32 57.26
C PHE A 4 20.09 15.26 55.75
N LEU A 5 19.95 14.07 55.14
CA LEU A 5 19.83 13.93 53.70
C LEU A 5 18.35 14.03 53.31
N ILE A 6 18.03 15.02 52.49
CA ILE A 6 16.73 15.17 51.81
C ILE A 6 16.81 14.35 50.51
N LEU A 7 15.86 13.43 50.33
CA LEU A 7 15.68 12.67 49.11
C LEU A 7 14.98 13.56 48.08
N ALA A 8 15.70 13.98 47.03
CA ALA A 8 15.13 14.73 45.93
C ALA A 8 14.57 13.77 44.87
N CYS A 9 13.25 13.78 44.66
CA CYS A 9 12.61 13.16 43.50
C CYS A 9 13.03 13.92 42.23
N LEU A 10 13.79 13.26 41.36
CA LEU A 10 14.04 13.72 39.99
C LEU A 10 12.85 13.30 39.12
N LEU A 11 11.90 14.22 38.93
CA LEU A 11 10.97 14.19 37.80
C LEU A 11 11.78 14.38 36.52
N GLY A 12 12.01 13.29 35.78
CA GLY A 12 12.54 13.35 34.44
C GLY A 12 11.50 13.96 33.51
N THR A 13 11.57 15.26 33.30
CA THR A 13 10.87 15.94 32.20
C THR A 13 11.46 15.40 30.89
N ALA A 14 10.67 14.64 30.12
CA ALA A 14 10.97 14.39 28.72
C ALA A 14 10.96 15.76 27.99
N LEU A 15 12.15 16.29 27.74
CA LEU A 15 12.33 17.46 26.88
C LEU A 15 12.02 17.00 25.46
N SER A 16 10.78 17.26 25.02
CA SER A 16 10.43 17.28 23.60
C SER A 16 11.39 18.25 22.92
N ALA A 17 12.31 17.73 22.11
CA ALA A 17 13.14 18.58 21.27
C ALA A 17 12.22 19.47 20.43
N PRO A 18 12.47 20.79 20.34
CA PRO A 18 11.66 21.66 19.51
C PRO A 18 11.80 21.18 18.07
N PHE A 19 10.68 20.74 17.48
CA PHE A 19 10.58 20.46 16.05
C PHE A 19 11.20 21.65 15.31
N LYS A 20 12.31 21.42 14.59
CA LYS A 20 12.66 22.31 13.48
C LYS A 20 11.55 22.11 12.47
N ALA A 21 10.58 23.01 12.47
CA ALA A 21 9.52 23.03 11.49
C ALA A 21 10.17 23.02 10.10
N SER A 22 10.07 21.90 9.39
CA SER A 22 10.17 21.93 7.94
C SER A 22 9.12 22.95 7.47
N SER A 23 9.53 23.89 6.62
CA SER A 23 8.67 24.95 6.11
C SER A 23 7.69 24.40 5.06
N LEU A 24 7.04 23.28 5.38
CA LEU A 24 6.08 22.61 4.51
C LEU A 24 4.80 23.46 4.48
N ASP A 25 4.32 23.71 3.26
CA ASP A 25 3.04 24.37 3.07
C ASP A 25 1.93 23.41 3.50
N THR A 26 1.09 23.88 4.43
CA THR A 26 0.05 23.07 5.06
C THR A 26 -1.30 23.77 5.06
N THR A 27 -2.37 22.99 5.17
CA THR A 27 -3.70 23.50 5.53
C THR A 27 -3.75 23.90 7.01
N ARG A 28 -4.86 24.52 7.43
CA ARG A 28 -5.06 24.88 8.84
C ARG A 28 -5.06 23.64 9.75
N GLU A 29 -5.55 22.53 9.23
CA GLU A 29 -5.64 21.23 9.88
C GLU A 29 -4.27 20.51 9.94
N GLY A 30 -3.27 21.01 9.20
CA GLY A 30 -1.93 20.45 9.15
C GLY A 30 -1.75 19.40 8.04
N PHE A 31 -2.57 19.41 6.99
CA PHE A 31 -2.41 18.54 5.81
C PHE A 31 -1.36 19.15 4.88
N LEU A 32 -0.49 18.33 4.29
CA LEU A 32 0.51 18.78 3.32
C LEU A 32 -0.17 19.23 2.03
N ARG A 33 0.22 20.38 1.46
CA ARG A 33 -0.32 20.83 0.18
C ARG A 33 0.50 20.28 -0.98
N ALA A 34 -0.21 19.73 -1.96
CA ALA A 34 0.35 19.40 -3.25
C ALA A 34 0.57 20.69 -4.07
N HIS A 35 1.69 20.73 -4.80
CA HIS A 35 2.08 21.79 -5.73
C HIS A 35 2.40 21.20 -7.11
N PRO A 36 1.39 20.70 -7.86
CA PRO A 36 1.63 20.01 -9.13
C PRO A 36 2.51 20.83 -10.08
N GLY A 37 3.64 20.24 -10.45
CA GLY A 37 4.62 20.82 -11.35
C GLY A 37 4.45 20.37 -12.80
N GLY A 38 5.49 20.61 -13.61
CA GLY A 38 5.57 20.11 -14.99
C GLY A 38 6.42 18.84 -15.09
N THR A 39 6.75 18.42 -16.31
CA THR A 39 7.61 17.24 -16.57
C THR A 39 8.96 17.30 -15.84
N ASN A 40 9.53 18.48 -15.62
CA ASN A 40 10.80 18.67 -14.92
C ASN A 40 10.73 18.34 -13.42
N ASN A 41 9.52 18.19 -12.87
CA ASN A 41 9.28 17.83 -11.47
C ASN A 41 9.03 16.33 -11.28
N VAL A 42 9.06 15.55 -12.36
CA VAL A 42 8.89 14.10 -12.29
C VAL A 42 10.17 13.46 -11.77
N GLU A 43 10.03 12.66 -10.72
CA GLU A 43 11.11 11.88 -10.12
C GLU A 43 10.97 10.42 -10.54
N VAL A 44 12.09 9.79 -10.87
CA VAL A 44 12.16 8.36 -11.19
C VAL A 44 12.78 7.65 -10.01
N THR A 45 12.00 6.79 -9.35
CA THR A 45 12.43 6.00 -8.21
C THR A 45 12.01 4.55 -8.38
N ASP A 46 12.59 3.64 -7.60
CA ASP A 46 12.20 2.23 -7.63
C ASP A 46 10.72 2.03 -7.21
N ASN A 47 10.14 2.98 -6.46
CA ASN A 47 8.75 2.91 -5.99
C ASN A 47 7.72 3.27 -7.07
N ASN A 48 8.09 4.06 -8.09
CA ASN A 48 7.16 4.46 -9.14
C ASN A 48 7.53 3.93 -10.54
N LEU A 49 8.65 3.24 -10.68
CA LEU A 49 9.12 2.68 -11.95
C LEU A 49 8.64 1.24 -12.14
N LEU A 50 7.87 1.00 -13.21
CA LEU A 50 7.60 -0.34 -13.73
C LEU A 50 8.58 -0.64 -14.86
N ASN A 51 9.52 -1.54 -14.62
CA ASN A 51 10.52 -1.94 -15.61
C ASN A 51 9.88 -2.76 -16.74
N GLY A 52 10.12 -2.34 -17.99
CA GLY A 52 9.68 -3.06 -19.18
C GLY A 52 10.83 -3.37 -20.13
N THR A 53 10.60 -4.33 -21.03
CA THR A 53 11.49 -4.65 -22.16
C THR A 53 11.26 -3.70 -23.33
N TYR A 54 12.20 -3.62 -24.28
CA TYR A 54 11.95 -2.89 -25.53
C TYR A 54 10.86 -3.57 -26.36
N ALA A 55 9.92 -2.78 -26.88
CA ALA A 55 8.94 -3.29 -27.83
C ALA A 55 9.64 -3.82 -29.10
N LYS A 56 9.42 -5.10 -29.44
CA LYS A 56 10.03 -5.75 -30.62
C LYS A 56 9.58 -5.13 -31.96
N ASN A 57 8.46 -4.40 -31.99
CA ASN A 57 7.91 -3.77 -33.19
C ASN A 57 8.02 -2.23 -33.19
N LYS A 58 8.23 -1.65 -34.38
CA LYS A 58 8.33 -0.19 -34.56
C LYS A 58 6.99 0.54 -34.38
N THR A 59 5.86 -0.12 -34.57
CA THR A 59 4.52 0.49 -34.48
C THR A 59 4.10 0.73 -33.02
N HIS A 60 3.61 1.94 -32.74
CA HIS A 60 3.29 2.44 -31.39
C HIS A 60 1.94 1.95 -30.84
N VAL A 61 0.96 1.76 -31.74
CA VAL A 61 -0.39 1.32 -31.40
C VAL A 61 -0.72 0.08 -32.23
N LEU A 62 -1.20 -0.97 -31.58
CA LEU A 62 -1.43 -2.29 -32.18
C LEU A 62 -2.82 -2.84 -31.82
N THR A 63 -3.36 -3.69 -32.70
CA THR A 63 -4.61 -4.43 -32.44
C THR A 63 -4.35 -5.85 -31.93
N HIS A 64 -3.24 -6.51 -32.32
CA HIS A 64 -2.86 -7.85 -31.86
C HIS A 64 -1.32 -8.00 -31.82
N ARG A 65 -0.73 -8.25 -30.63
CA ARG A 65 0.70 -8.55 -30.46
C ARG A 65 0.99 -9.50 -29.30
N ALA A 66 0.34 -9.28 -28.16
CA ALA A 66 0.57 -10.07 -26.96
C ALA A 66 -0.21 -11.39 -26.99
N GLU A 67 0.14 -12.30 -26.09
CA GLU A 67 -0.64 -13.51 -25.83
C GLU A 67 -2.12 -13.13 -25.63
N GLN A 68 -2.96 -13.63 -26.51
CA GLN A 68 -4.39 -13.31 -26.49
C GLN A 68 -5.01 -13.91 -25.25
N ALA A 69 -5.76 -13.09 -24.54
CA ALA A 69 -6.62 -13.52 -23.47
C ALA A 69 -7.89 -12.68 -23.48
N THR A 70 -8.84 -13.03 -22.64
CA THR A 70 -10.08 -12.26 -22.51
C THR A 70 -10.39 -12.18 -21.04
N LEU A 71 -10.22 -11.00 -20.47
CA LEU A 71 -10.67 -10.68 -19.11
C LEU A 71 -11.84 -9.69 -19.23
N PRO A 72 -13.09 -10.15 -19.08
CA PRO A 72 -14.24 -9.27 -19.00
C PRO A 72 -14.19 -8.41 -17.74
N LEU A 73 -14.36 -7.11 -17.92
CA LEU A 73 -14.41 -6.11 -16.87
C LEU A 73 -15.75 -5.38 -16.86
N LYS A 74 -16.25 -5.05 -15.68
CA LYS A 74 -17.31 -4.07 -15.47
C LYS A 74 -16.77 -2.92 -14.64
N LEU A 75 -16.77 -1.71 -15.16
CA LEU A 75 -16.35 -0.52 -14.44
C LEU A 75 -17.60 0.27 -14.04
N VAL A 76 -17.97 0.20 -12.76
CA VAL A 76 -19.17 0.82 -12.19
C VAL A 76 -18.81 2.18 -11.60
N ASN A 77 -19.38 3.26 -12.13
CA ASN A 77 -19.14 4.59 -11.61
C ASN A 77 -20.18 4.95 -10.52
N ASN A 78 -19.82 4.82 -9.25
CA ASN A 78 -20.59 5.34 -8.12
C ASN A 78 -20.12 6.73 -7.66
N PHE A 79 -19.06 7.27 -8.25
CA PHE A 79 -18.40 8.48 -7.79
C PHE A 79 -19.26 9.73 -8.06
N SER A 80 -19.61 10.44 -7.00
CA SER A 80 -20.41 11.67 -7.07
C SER A 80 -19.59 12.92 -7.41
N GLY A 81 -18.25 12.81 -7.45
CA GLY A 81 -17.34 13.94 -7.63
C GLY A 81 -17.14 14.38 -9.09
N GLY A 82 -17.93 13.86 -10.02
CA GLY A 82 -17.91 14.25 -11.43
C GLY A 82 -17.42 13.15 -12.37
N ASN A 83 -16.81 13.55 -13.48
CA ASN A 83 -16.32 12.63 -14.49
C ASN A 83 -15.12 11.84 -13.96
N VAL A 84 -15.11 10.53 -14.21
CA VAL A 84 -14.00 9.64 -13.87
C VAL A 84 -13.37 9.11 -15.16
N ARG A 85 -12.05 9.00 -15.18
CA ARG A 85 -11.29 8.32 -16.23
C ARG A 85 -10.60 7.11 -15.65
N ALA A 86 -10.62 6.00 -16.37
CA ALA A 86 -9.78 4.85 -16.10
C ALA A 86 -8.52 4.84 -16.98
N TYR A 87 -7.46 4.20 -16.49
CA TYR A 87 -6.25 3.91 -17.26
C TYR A 87 -5.83 2.47 -16.94
N ILE A 88 -5.62 1.64 -17.95
CA ILE A 88 -5.23 0.24 -17.76
C ILE A 88 -3.82 0.08 -18.30
N SER A 89 -2.87 -0.28 -17.43
CA SER A 89 -1.47 -0.48 -17.80
C SER A 89 -0.89 -1.73 -17.14
N GLY A 90 0.12 -2.33 -17.77
CA GLY A 90 0.91 -3.41 -17.16
C GLY A 90 2.00 -3.89 -18.11
N LEU A 91 2.42 -5.13 -17.94
CA LEU A 91 3.37 -5.81 -18.82
C LEU A 91 2.64 -6.85 -19.67
N ASP A 92 2.92 -6.88 -20.97
CA ASP A 92 2.49 -7.96 -21.84
C ASP A 92 3.34 -9.23 -21.66
N SER A 93 3.03 -10.30 -22.41
CA SER A 93 3.75 -11.58 -22.35
C SER A 93 5.23 -11.50 -22.75
N ASP A 94 5.67 -10.42 -23.41
CA ASP A 94 7.09 -10.14 -23.73
C ASP A 94 7.78 -9.31 -22.61
N GLY A 95 7.05 -8.97 -21.54
CA GLY A 95 7.51 -8.05 -20.50
C GLY A 95 7.55 -6.59 -20.96
N THR A 96 6.89 -6.23 -22.07
CA THR A 96 6.86 -4.85 -22.58
C THR A 96 5.76 -4.06 -21.87
N VAL A 97 6.03 -2.83 -21.43
CA VAL A 97 5.01 -1.89 -20.92
C VAL A 97 3.94 -1.66 -21.98
N VAL A 98 2.68 -1.80 -21.58
CA VAL A 98 1.52 -1.60 -22.45
C VAL A 98 0.38 -0.91 -21.70
N PHE A 99 -0.32 -0.01 -22.39
CA PHE A 99 -1.62 0.52 -22.00
C PHE A 99 -2.73 -0.06 -22.88
N ILE A 100 -3.92 -0.22 -22.32
CA ILE A 100 -5.14 -0.55 -23.08
C ILE A 100 -5.94 0.74 -23.27
N GLY A 101 -6.14 1.16 -24.52
CA GLY A 101 -6.96 2.32 -24.87
C GLY A 101 -8.46 2.01 -24.81
N ALA A 102 -9.30 3.06 -24.88
CA ALA A 102 -10.75 2.94 -24.74
C ALA A 102 -11.45 2.03 -25.76
N SER A 103 -10.81 1.75 -26.90
CA SER A 103 -11.30 0.81 -27.94
C SER A 103 -10.69 -0.59 -27.83
N GLY A 104 -9.96 -0.89 -26.75
CA GLY A 104 -9.22 -2.14 -26.57
C GLY A 104 -7.89 -2.21 -27.33
N ASN A 105 -7.47 -1.12 -27.98
CA ASN A 105 -6.19 -1.04 -28.68
C ASN A 105 -5.01 -1.05 -27.69
N LEU A 106 -3.91 -1.71 -28.07
CA LEU A 106 -2.68 -1.76 -27.28
C LEU A 106 -1.82 -0.55 -27.61
N VAL A 107 -1.40 0.21 -26.60
CA VAL A 107 -0.50 1.37 -26.74
C VAL A 107 0.81 1.04 -26.05
N TYR A 108 1.90 1.08 -26.81
CA TYR A 108 3.25 0.77 -26.34
C TYR A 108 4.09 2.04 -26.28
N PRO A 109 4.10 2.76 -25.14
CA PRO A 109 4.82 4.02 -25.00
C PRO A 109 6.32 3.82 -25.21
N LYS A 110 7.01 4.83 -25.75
CA LYS A 110 8.44 4.77 -26.08
C LYS A 110 9.18 5.96 -25.52
N SER A 111 10.29 5.73 -24.83
CA SER A 111 11.19 6.80 -24.38
C SER A 111 11.94 7.48 -25.53
N GLY A 112 12.05 6.81 -26.69
CA GLY A 112 12.94 7.24 -27.77
C GLY A 112 14.42 7.20 -27.40
N GLY A 113 14.81 6.42 -26.38
CA GLY A 113 16.16 6.38 -25.82
C GLY A 113 16.44 7.48 -24.79
N SER A 114 15.42 8.22 -24.35
CA SER A 114 15.58 9.28 -23.35
C SER A 114 15.77 8.68 -21.95
N LYS A 115 16.85 9.09 -21.26
CA LYS A 115 17.07 8.81 -19.83
C LYS A 115 16.31 9.75 -18.90
N VAL A 116 15.64 10.77 -19.46
CA VAL A 116 14.80 11.72 -18.73
C VAL A 116 13.32 11.39 -19.01
N PRO A 117 12.41 11.49 -18.02
CA PRO A 117 10.98 11.29 -18.22
C PRO A 117 10.41 11.99 -19.45
N VAL A 118 9.82 11.20 -20.35
CA VAL A 118 9.03 11.68 -21.49
C VAL A 118 7.57 11.43 -21.19
N GLU A 119 6.74 12.47 -21.23
CA GLU A 119 5.30 12.33 -20.99
C GLU A 119 4.63 11.48 -22.08
N ILE A 120 3.80 10.54 -21.66
CA ILE A 120 2.97 9.74 -22.57
C ILE A 120 1.79 10.60 -23.02
N LYS A 121 1.79 10.99 -24.29
CA LYS A 121 0.75 11.86 -24.90
C LYS A 121 -0.30 11.08 -25.70
N ASP A 122 -0.19 9.76 -25.75
CA ASP A 122 -1.17 8.90 -26.38
C ASP A 122 -2.53 8.99 -25.71
N ASN A 123 -3.58 8.68 -26.46
CA ASN A 123 -4.92 8.56 -25.90
C ASN A 123 -5.07 7.23 -25.14
N ILE A 124 -4.65 7.23 -23.88
CA ILE A 124 -4.70 6.08 -22.95
C ILE A 124 -5.85 6.16 -21.94
N ALA A 125 -6.57 7.29 -21.88
CA ALA A 125 -7.69 7.46 -20.97
C ALA A 125 -8.94 6.72 -21.48
N ILE A 126 -9.64 6.08 -20.56
CA ILE A 126 -10.93 5.39 -20.78
C ILE A 126 -11.99 6.15 -19.98
N PRO A 127 -12.79 7.04 -20.61
CA PRO A 127 -13.84 7.77 -19.89
C PRO A 127 -14.90 6.81 -19.33
N LEU A 128 -15.22 6.92 -18.04
CA LEU A 128 -16.34 6.21 -17.45
C LEU A 128 -17.66 6.92 -17.78
N PRO A 129 -18.79 6.18 -17.82
CA PRO A 129 -20.11 6.77 -17.97
C PRO A 129 -20.48 7.58 -16.72
N PRO A 130 -21.57 8.37 -16.78
CA PRO A 130 -22.07 9.12 -15.62
C PRO A 130 -22.31 8.25 -14.37
N GLN A 131 -22.39 8.90 -13.21
CA GLN A 131 -22.67 8.23 -11.93
C GLN A 131 -23.92 7.32 -12.02
N GLY A 132 -23.83 6.13 -11.44
CA GLY A 132 -24.85 5.08 -11.45
C GLY A 132 -24.83 4.17 -12.68
N GLN A 133 -23.92 4.39 -13.63
CA GLN A 133 -23.80 3.59 -14.84
C GLN A 133 -22.56 2.68 -14.83
N THR A 134 -22.58 1.68 -15.70
CA THR A 134 -21.52 0.68 -15.85
C THR A 134 -20.96 0.72 -17.27
N LEU A 135 -19.63 0.69 -17.38
CA LEU A 135 -18.92 0.40 -18.63
C LEU A 135 -18.54 -1.08 -18.66
N GLU A 136 -19.08 -1.81 -19.63
CA GLU A 136 -18.59 -3.15 -19.98
C GLU A 136 -17.31 -2.99 -20.81
N PHE A 137 -16.23 -3.65 -20.40
CA PHE A 137 -14.91 -3.54 -21.02
C PHE A 137 -14.24 -4.91 -21.09
N THR A 138 -13.19 -5.04 -21.91
CA THR A 138 -12.42 -6.29 -22.00
C THR A 138 -10.94 -5.98 -22.12
N VAL A 139 -10.13 -6.60 -21.28
CA VAL A 139 -8.67 -6.64 -21.47
C VAL A 139 -8.35 -7.79 -22.44
N PRO A 140 -7.79 -7.51 -23.63
CA PRO A 140 -7.70 -8.49 -24.73
C PRO A 140 -6.40 -9.33 -24.72
N ILE A 141 -5.61 -9.23 -23.66
CA ILE A 141 -4.28 -9.85 -23.55
C ILE A 141 -4.06 -10.42 -22.16
N SER A 142 -3.16 -11.40 -22.04
CA SER A 142 -2.55 -11.70 -20.75
C SER A 142 -1.69 -10.51 -20.29
N MET A 143 -1.75 -10.22 -19.00
CA MET A 143 -1.08 -9.07 -18.41
C MET A 143 -0.59 -9.40 -17.01
N SER A 144 0.69 -9.15 -16.74
CA SER A 144 1.27 -9.16 -15.40
C SER A 144 1.52 -7.73 -14.93
N SER A 145 1.62 -7.53 -13.62
CA SER A 145 1.83 -6.20 -13.02
C SER A 145 0.80 -5.17 -13.51
N GLY A 146 -0.44 -5.63 -13.69
CA GLY A 146 -1.54 -4.83 -14.20
C GLY A 146 -2.09 -3.89 -13.13
N ARG A 147 -2.44 -2.67 -13.55
CA ARG A 147 -3.16 -1.69 -12.73
C ARG A 147 -4.31 -1.10 -13.54
N VAL A 148 -5.48 -1.03 -12.91
CA VAL A 148 -6.62 -0.25 -13.38
C VAL A 148 -6.72 0.99 -12.50
N TYR A 149 -6.16 2.10 -12.98
CA TYR A 149 -6.23 3.39 -12.31
C TYR A 149 -7.59 4.04 -12.55
N PHE A 150 -8.04 4.82 -11.58
CA PHE A 150 -9.17 5.73 -11.71
C PHE A 150 -8.78 7.10 -11.20
N ALA A 151 -9.17 8.16 -11.91
CA ALA A 151 -8.90 9.54 -11.52
C ALA A 151 -10.09 10.45 -11.84
N ASN A 152 -10.29 11.47 -11.02
CA ASN A 152 -11.32 12.50 -11.26
C ASN A 152 -10.86 13.64 -12.19
N GLN A 153 -9.58 13.63 -12.57
CA GLN A 153 -8.93 14.55 -13.51
C GLN A 153 -7.95 13.76 -14.38
N ASP A 154 -7.14 14.44 -15.19
CA ASP A 154 -6.12 13.76 -16.02
C ASP A 154 -4.99 13.26 -15.13
N LEU A 155 -4.62 11.99 -15.33
CA LEU A 155 -3.50 11.35 -14.66
C LEU A 155 -2.31 11.29 -15.62
N HIS A 156 -1.15 11.75 -15.19
CA HIS A 156 0.04 11.89 -16.03
C HIS A 156 1.00 10.71 -15.83
N PHE A 157 1.42 10.09 -16.94
CA PHE A 157 2.37 8.99 -16.96
C PHE A 157 3.57 9.36 -17.83
N PHE A 158 4.74 8.82 -17.50
CA PHE A 158 5.97 9.08 -18.25
C PHE A 158 6.69 7.77 -18.60
N VAL A 159 7.57 7.82 -19.59
CA VAL A 159 8.39 6.68 -20.00
C VAL A 159 9.86 7.08 -20.05
N VAL A 160 10.74 6.19 -19.59
CA VAL A 160 12.21 6.39 -19.61
C VAL A 160 12.90 5.15 -20.18
N ASP A 161 14.05 5.37 -20.82
CA ASP A 161 14.94 4.30 -21.21
C ASP A 161 15.72 3.79 -19.98
N ILE A 162 15.46 2.56 -19.56
CA ILE A 162 16.16 1.91 -18.43
C ILE A 162 17.41 1.14 -18.88
N GLY A 163 17.79 1.23 -20.17
CA GLY A 163 19.03 0.68 -20.75
C GLY A 163 18.89 -0.74 -21.30
N ASN A 164 17.94 -1.52 -20.78
CA ASN A 164 17.54 -2.82 -21.30
C ASN A 164 16.06 -2.85 -21.75
N GLY A 165 15.40 -1.69 -21.76
CA GLY A 165 14.01 -1.53 -22.18
C GLY A 165 13.44 -0.15 -21.87
N ASP A 166 12.13 -0.02 -22.04
CA ASP A 166 11.36 1.18 -21.68
C ASP A 166 10.63 0.92 -20.35
N GLY A 167 10.88 1.78 -19.35
CA GLY A 167 10.22 1.75 -18.05
C GLY A 167 9.09 2.78 -17.95
N LEU A 168 7.97 2.39 -17.36
CA LEU A 168 6.84 3.28 -17.07
C LEU A 168 7.06 3.96 -15.72
N VAL A 169 7.13 5.28 -15.73
CA VAL A 169 7.09 6.11 -14.52
C VAL A 169 5.63 6.41 -14.20
N GLN A 170 5.17 5.83 -13.11
CA GLN A 170 3.82 5.95 -12.59
C GLN A 170 3.71 7.23 -11.72
N PRO A 171 2.49 7.78 -11.53
CA PRO A 171 2.29 8.94 -10.66
C PRO A 171 2.88 8.71 -9.27
N SER A 172 3.72 9.64 -8.81
CA SER A 172 4.30 9.56 -7.48
C SER A 172 3.31 10.01 -6.40
N VAL A 173 3.27 9.27 -5.30
CA VAL A 173 2.45 9.61 -4.13
C VAL A 173 3.24 10.41 -3.09
N THR A 174 4.57 10.31 -3.11
CA THR A 174 5.48 10.97 -2.16
C THR A 174 6.13 12.25 -2.69
N ASN A 175 5.99 12.54 -3.99
CA ASN A 175 6.44 13.80 -4.57
C ASN A 175 5.29 14.81 -4.65
N LEU A 176 5.30 15.82 -3.77
CA LEU A 176 4.28 16.87 -3.73
C LEU A 176 4.25 17.75 -4.99
N GLN A 177 5.28 17.68 -5.84
CA GLN A 177 5.37 18.40 -7.12
C GLN A 177 5.11 17.51 -8.35
N ASP A 178 4.76 16.24 -8.16
CA ASP A 178 4.31 15.38 -9.26
C ASP A 178 3.17 16.07 -10.02
N PRO A 179 3.13 16.03 -11.37
CA PRO A 179 2.05 16.63 -12.15
C PRO A 179 0.64 16.15 -11.74
N SER A 180 0.55 14.97 -11.14
CA SER A 180 -0.67 14.36 -10.62
C SER A 180 -0.84 14.50 -9.09
N ALA A 181 0.03 15.23 -8.38
CA ALA A 181 0.05 15.28 -6.92
C ALA A 181 -1.28 15.76 -6.30
N GLY A 182 -1.97 16.70 -6.97
CA GLY A 182 -3.26 17.26 -6.57
C GLY A 182 -4.49 16.55 -7.13
N VAL A 183 -4.31 15.48 -7.90
CA VAL A 183 -5.39 14.69 -8.49
C VAL A 183 -5.86 13.65 -7.48
N ASP A 184 -7.18 13.42 -7.40
CA ASP A 184 -7.78 12.35 -6.61
C ASP A 184 -7.86 11.11 -7.50
N TRP A 185 -7.03 10.12 -7.17
CA TRP A 185 -6.86 8.90 -7.94
C TRP A 185 -6.59 7.71 -7.03
N GLY A 186 -6.71 6.50 -7.58
CA GLY A 186 -6.41 5.22 -6.93
C GLY A 186 -6.34 4.12 -7.99
N PHE A 187 -5.99 2.90 -7.60
CA PHE A 187 -5.95 1.77 -8.54
C PHE A 187 -6.35 0.44 -7.91
N VAL A 188 -6.81 -0.48 -8.77
CA VAL A 188 -6.87 -1.92 -8.50
C VAL A 188 -5.69 -2.58 -9.18
N GLU A 189 -4.97 -3.43 -8.47
CA GLU A 189 -3.88 -4.25 -9.02
C GLU A 189 -4.44 -5.58 -9.52
N PHE A 190 -3.86 -6.09 -10.61
CA PHE A 190 -4.18 -7.43 -11.09
C PHE A 190 -3.04 -8.10 -11.84
N THR A 191 -3.05 -9.42 -11.83
CA THR A 191 -2.31 -10.26 -12.79
C THR A 191 -3.29 -11.23 -13.41
N TYR A 192 -3.33 -11.27 -14.74
CA TYR A 192 -4.15 -12.19 -15.51
C TYR A 192 -3.29 -12.94 -16.52
N THR A 193 -2.93 -14.17 -16.17
CA THR A 193 -2.08 -15.04 -16.99
C THR A 193 -2.64 -16.45 -16.95
N ASN A 194 -2.48 -17.21 -18.05
CA ASN A 194 -2.93 -18.60 -18.14
C ASN A 194 -4.42 -18.81 -17.76
N GLY A 195 -5.28 -17.80 -17.99
CA GLY A 195 -6.70 -17.85 -17.66
C GLY A 195 -7.04 -17.69 -16.17
N VAL A 196 -6.05 -17.41 -15.32
CA VAL A 196 -6.23 -17.19 -13.88
C VAL A 196 -6.00 -15.71 -13.55
N LEU A 197 -6.93 -15.13 -12.80
CA LEU A 197 -6.84 -13.78 -12.27
C LEU A 197 -6.39 -13.82 -10.80
N TYR A 198 -5.55 -12.87 -10.44
CA TYR A 198 -5.36 -12.39 -9.06
C TYR A 198 -5.59 -10.89 -9.07
N ALA A 199 -6.40 -10.36 -8.16
CA ALA A 199 -6.64 -8.92 -8.05
C ALA A 199 -6.79 -8.46 -6.59
N ASN A 200 -6.39 -7.22 -6.32
CA ASN A 200 -6.44 -6.61 -4.99
C ASN A 200 -6.63 -5.10 -5.07
N ILE A 201 -7.25 -4.56 -4.02
CA ILE A 201 -7.18 -3.14 -3.67
C ILE A 201 -6.13 -3.02 -2.56
N SER A 202 -5.35 -1.95 -2.60
CA SER A 202 -4.25 -1.75 -1.65
C SER A 202 -4.22 -0.31 -1.14
N TYR A 203 -4.10 -0.19 0.17
CA TYR A 203 -3.81 1.03 0.91
C TYR A 203 -2.41 0.99 1.52
N VAL A 204 -1.55 0.08 1.06
CA VAL A 204 -0.13 -0.04 1.46
C VAL A 204 0.60 1.25 1.16
N ASP A 205 0.29 1.86 0.01
CA ASP A 205 0.90 3.11 -0.38
C ASP A 205 0.13 4.34 0.12
N PHE A 206 -1.17 4.35 -0.14
CA PHE A 206 -2.07 5.46 0.20
C PHE A 206 -3.54 5.06 0.08
N VAL A 207 -4.40 5.83 0.74
CA VAL A 207 -5.83 5.93 0.45
C VAL A 207 -6.09 7.08 -0.51
N GLY A 208 -6.78 6.81 -1.61
CA GLY A 208 -7.22 7.80 -2.59
C GLY A 208 -8.72 7.67 -2.88
N ILE A 209 -9.10 7.80 -4.15
CA ILE A 209 -10.49 7.61 -4.57
C ILE A 209 -11.00 6.23 -4.06
N PRO A 210 -12.17 6.14 -3.40
CA PRO A 210 -12.64 4.85 -2.90
C PRO A 210 -12.90 3.86 -4.03
N LEU A 211 -12.35 2.65 -3.90
CA LEU A 211 -12.50 1.56 -4.86
C LEU A 211 -13.02 0.32 -4.15
N GLY A 212 -13.82 -0.47 -4.87
CA GLY A 212 -14.30 -1.79 -4.47
C GLY A 212 -14.23 -2.77 -5.63
N MET A 213 -14.27 -4.07 -5.38
CA MET A 213 -14.23 -5.09 -6.42
C MET A 213 -15.04 -6.35 -6.08
N SER A 214 -15.55 -7.00 -7.13
CA SER A 214 -16.22 -8.29 -7.08
C SER A 214 -15.78 -9.15 -8.25
N LEU A 215 -15.39 -10.40 -7.97
CA LEU A 215 -14.97 -11.38 -8.95
C LEU A 215 -16.03 -12.49 -9.03
N SER A 216 -16.73 -12.55 -10.16
CA SER A 216 -17.53 -13.72 -10.52
C SER A 216 -16.65 -14.75 -11.21
N LEU A 217 -16.71 -16.00 -10.76
CA LEU A 217 -15.92 -17.11 -11.27
C LEU A 217 -16.74 -18.00 -12.21
N LYS A 218 -16.05 -18.72 -13.10
CA LYS A 218 -16.70 -19.64 -14.06
C LYS A 218 -17.42 -20.82 -13.40
N ASP A 219 -17.05 -21.17 -12.17
CA ASP A 219 -17.74 -22.19 -11.37
C ASP A 219 -19.05 -21.68 -10.73
N GLY A 220 -19.38 -20.40 -10.93
CA GLY A 220 -20.57 -19.74 -10.41
C GLY A 220 -20.39 -19.12 -9.02
N SER A 221 -19.22 -19.26 -8.39
CA SER A 221 -18.92 -18.62 -7.10
C SER A 221 -18.55 -17.14 -7.27
N THR A 222 -18.57 -16.39 -6.17
CA THR A 222 -18.22 -14.96 -6.15
C THR A 222 -17.34 -14.64 -4.96
N GLN A 223 -16.34 -13.79 -5.19
CA GLN A 223 -15.46 -13.23 -4.17
C GLN A 223 -15.55 -11.70 -4.23
N SER A 224 -15.37 -11.01 -3.11
CA SER A 224 -15.46 -9.55 -3.08
C SER A 224 -14.56 -8.91 -2.02
N CYS A 225 -14.18 -7.68 -2.33
CA CYS A 225 -13.61 -6.72 -1.40
C CYS A 225 -14.38 -5.41 -1.62
N ALA A 226 -15.25 -5.06 -0.68
CA ALA A 226 -16.13 -3.89 -0.82
C ALA A 226 -15.35 -2.58 -0.80
N GLY A 227 -14.20 -2.58 -0.11
CA GLY A 227 -13.29 -1.46 0.03
C GLY A 227 -13.88 -0.33 0.88
N LEU A 228 -13.30 0.85 0.74
CA LEU A 228 -13.66 2.01 1.56
C LEU A 228 -15.03 2.61 1.20
N GLU A 229 -15.72 3.10 2.22
CA GLU A 229 -16.96 3.86 2.04
C GLU A 229 -16.76 5.21 1.32
N SER A 230 -17.86 5.77 0.83
CA SER A 230 -17.81 7.08 0.16
C SER A 230 -17.33 8.19 1.12
N GLY A 231 -16.42 9.03 0.62
CA GLY A 231 -15.83 10.13 1.37
C GLY A 231 -14.73 9.73 2.37
N ALA A 232 -14.25 8.48 2.33
CA ALA A 232 -13.27 7.96 3.28
C ALA A 232 -12.01 8.84 3.43
N VAL A 233 -11.44 9.39 2.34
CA VAL A 233 -10.26 10.28 2.42
C VAL A 233 -10.45 11.42 3.42
N SER A 234 -11.58 12.13 3.35
CA SER A 234 -11.86 13.24 4.27
C SER A 234 -12.09 12.74 5.70
N LYS A 235 -12.84 11.66 5.87
CA LYS A 235 -13.15 11.09 7.20
C LYS A 235 -11.91 10.54 7.90
N ILE A 236 -11.03 9.87 7.16
CA ILE A 236 -9.74 9.39 7.65
C ILE A 236 -8.86 10.58 8.07
N CYS A 237 -8.79 11.64 7.26
CA CYS A 237 -8.05 12.83 7.64
C CYS A 237 -8.60 13.51 8.91
N ASP A 238 -9.93 13.56 9.08
CA ASP A 238 -10.54 14.07 10.30
C ASP A 238 -10.18 13.21 11.53
N ASP A 239 -10.11 11.89 11.39
CA ASP A 239 -9.68 10.99 12.46
C ASP A 239 -8.18 11.08 12.76
N LEU A 240 -7.34 11.37 11.75
CA LEU A 240 -5.93 11.66 11.95
C LEU A 240 -5.70 13.00 12.66
N VAL A 241 -6.57 14.00 12.44
CA VAL A 241 -6.59 15.23 13.27
C VAL A 241 -6.89 14.89 14.73
N LYS A 242 -7.92 14.08 14.99
CA LYS A 242 -8.26 13.64 16.36
C LYS A 242 -7.12 12.83 16.99
N GLN A 243 -6.45 11.99 16.20
CA GLN A 243 -5.32 11.20 16.69
C GLN A 243 -4.13 12.09 17.05
N LYS A 244 -3.78 13.07 16.21
CA LYS A 244 -2.80 14.12 16.54
C LYS A 244 -3.15 14.86 17.82
N ASP A 245 -4.42 15.21 18.01
CA ASP A 245 -4.86 15.91 19.23
C ASP A 245 -4.78 15.00 20.47
N LYS A 246 -4.88 13.67 20.30
CA LYS A 246 -4.77 12.67 21.38
C LYS A 246 -3.32 12.46 21.84
N ASP A 247 -2.36 12.31 20.93
CA ASP A 247 -0.99 11.89 21.26
C ASP A 247 0.11 12.90 20.87
N GLY A 248 -0.24 14.02 20.23
CA GLY A 248 0.68 15.07 19.82
C GLY A 248 1.59 14.70 18.65
N ARG A 249 1.42 13.53 18.01
CA ARG A 249 2.21 13.10 16.85
C ARG A 249 1.62 13.68 15.56
N ALA A 250 2.47 13.85 14.54
CA ALA A 250 2.15 14.54 13.30
C ALA A 250 1.36 13.67 12.29
N TRP A 251 0.33 12.95 12.75
CA TRP A 251 -0.55 12.12 11.92
C TRP A 251 -1.17 12.86 10.73
N THR A 252 -1.40 14.16 10.85
CA THR A 252 -2.00 14.98 9.78
C THR A 252 -1.07 15.17 8.58
N PHE A 253 0.24 14.95 8.72
CA PHE A 253 1.19 15.02 7.59
C PHE A 253 1.01 13.86 6.60
N MET A 254 0.23 12.84 6.97
CA MET A 254 -0.17 11.77 6.06
C MET A 254 -1.22 12.26 5.05
N CYS A 255 -1.98 13.31 5.36
CA CYS A 255 -3.00 13.84 4.48
C CYS A 255 -2.42 14.82 3.46
N ILE A 256 -2.68 14.57 2.19
CA ILE A 256 -2.31 15.46 1.08
C ILE A 256 -3.55 16.20 0.59
N ALA A 257 -3.47 17.52 0.57
CA ALA A 257 -4.51 18.41 0.09
C ALA A 257 -4.16 19.01 -1.27
N ASN A 258 -5.18 19.19 -2.12
CA ASN A 258 -5.03 19.91 -3.38
C ASN A 258 -4.88 21.43 -3.16
N ALA A 259 -4.77 22.19 -4.26
CA ALA A 259 -4.62 23.65 -4.21
C ALA A 259 -5.77 24.39 -3.48
N GLN A 260 -6.97 23.79 -3.42
CA GLN A 260 -8.11 24.34 -2.69
C GLN A 260 -8.11 23.97 -1.20
N GLY A 261 -7.15 23.17 -0.73
CA GLY A 261 -7.09 22.66 0.64
C GLY A 261 -7.98 21.45 0.90
N LYS A 262 -8.60 20.86 -0.13
CA LYS A 262 -9.39 19.63 0.01
C LYS A 262 -8.44 18.43 0.08
N PRO A 263 -8.56 17.52 1.07
CA PRO A 263 -7.77 16.30 1.10
C PRO A 263 -8.15 15.41 -0.09
N VAL A 264 -7.14 14.94 -0.81
CA VAL A 264 -7.27 14.05 -1.99
C VAL A 264 -6.57 12.71 -1.79
N ARG A 265 -5.74 12.59 -0.74
CA ARG A 265 -4.96 11.38 -0.45
C ARG A 265 -4.58 11.30 1.02
N VAL A 266 -4.45 10.09 1.53
CA VAL A 266 -3.83 9.79 2.81
C VAL A 266 -2.67 8.81 2.56
N LEU A 267 -1.43 9.24 2.72
CA LEU A 267 -0.26 8.37 2.60
C LEU A 267 -0.23 7.34 3.72
N SER A 268 0.33 6.16 3.46
CA SER A 268 0.66 5.22 4.53
C SER A 268 1.84 5.75 5.38
N PRO A 269 2.04 5.24 6.61
CA PRO A 269 3.15 5.68 7.46
C PRO A 269 4.53 5.49 6.81
N GLY A 270 4.71 4.43 6.00
CA GLY A 270 5.96 4.17 5.28
C GLY A 270 6.23 5.22 4.20
N ASN A 271 5.25 5.53 3.36
CA ASN A 271 5.40 6.58 2.35
C ASN A 271 5.50 7.98 2.97
N GLN A 272 4.81 8.21 4.09
CA GLN A 272 4.96 9.45 4.83
C GLN A 272 6.38 9.57 5.40
N TYR A 273 6.97 8.48 5.90
CA TYR A 273 8.35 8.46 6.37
C TYR A 273 9.33 8.77 5.24
N ASP A 274 9.11 8.27 4.03
CA ASP A 274 9.96 8.59 2.87
C ASP A 274 9.88 10.08 2.48
N LEU A 275 8.72 10.73 2.69
CA LEU A 275 8.54 12.17 2.49
C LEU A 275 9.15 12.99 3.64
N GLU A 276 8.90 12.61 4.89
CA GLU A 276 9.38 13.29 6.11
C GLU A 276 9.81 12.28 7.20
N PRO A 277 11.07 11.80 7.18
CA PRO A 277 11.57 10.72 8.05
C PRO A 277 11.48 10.99 9.57
N ILE A 278 11.32 12.25 9.97
CA ILE A 278 11.37 12.66 11.39
C ILE A 278 10.00 12.44 12.09
N THR A 279 8.92 12.25 11.32
CA THR A 279 7.54 12.32 11.81
C THR A 279 7.21 11.29 12.90
N PHE A 280 7.75 10.07 12.81
CA PHE A 280 7.43 8.95 13.70
C PHE A 280 8.65 8.27 14.34
N GLY A 281 9.84 8.87 14.29
CA GLY A 281 11.12 8.18 14.52
C GLY A 281 11.19 7.24 15.74
N ASP A 282 10.69 7.67 16.90
CA ASP A 282 10.69 6.94 18.18
C ASP A 282 9.36 6.26 18.53
N TYR A 283 8.38 6.27 17.63
CA TYR A 283 7.00 5.87 17.92
C TYR A 283 6.88 4.43 18.45
N TRP A 284 7.73 3.53 17.97
CA TRP A 284 7.68 2.10 18.30
C TRP A 284 8.64 1.66 19.39
N ASP A 285 9.57 2.53 19.84
CA ASP A 285 10.72 2.15 20.64
C ASP A 285 10.33 1.42 21.94
N THR A 286 9.33 1.95 22.66
CA THR A 286 8.88 1.35 23.93
C THR A 286 8.27 -0.04 23.70
N TYR A 287 7.35 -0.17 22.73
CA TYR A 287 6.70 -1.44 22.44
C TYR A 287 7.72 -2.50 21.97
N VAL A 288 8.67 -2.12 21.12
CA VAL A 288 9.74 -3.01 20.66
C VAL A 288 10.65 -3.41 21.83
N ASN A 289 10.98 -2.49 22.74
CA ASN A 289 11.75 -2.83 23.95
C ASN A 289 11.03 -3.86 24.82
N ASP A 290 9.72 -3.69 25.04
CA ASP A 290 8.91 -4.59 25.86
C ASP A 290 8.76 -5.97 25.22
N VAL A 291 8.56 -6.04 23.90
CA VAL A 291 8.57 -7.30 23.14
C VAL A 291 9.90 -8.04 23.29
N TRP A 292 11.03 -7.33 23.11
CA TRP A 292 12.35 -7.94 23.28
C TRP A 292 12.58 -8.44 24.71
N SER A 293 12.13 -7.67 25.71
CA SER A 293 12.24 -8.04 27.12
C SER A 293 11.43 -9.30 27.43
N LYS A 294 10.14 -9.34 27.05
CA LYS A 294 9.26 -10.49 27.26
C LYS A 294 9.87 -11.76 26.66
N TYR A 295 10.22 -11.72 25.38
CA TYR A 295 10.70 -12.89 24.65
C TYR A 295 12.19 -13.20 24.87
N SER A 296 12.88 -12.51 25.78
CA SER A 296 14.18 -12.97 26.32
C SER A 296 14.00 -14.11 27.34
N SER A 297 12.84 -14.13 28.03
CA SER A 297 12.55 -15.08 29.11
C SER A 297 11.44 -16.08 28.77
N GLN A 298 10.68 -15.84 27.70
CA GLN A 298 9.56 -16.66 27.24
C GLN A 298 9.71 -16.98 25.74
N ASP A 299 9.22 -18.15 25.30
CA ASP A 299 9.15 -18.49 23.87
C ASP A 299 8.04 -17.67 23.19
N LEU A 300 8.34 -17.12 22.01
CA LEU A 300 7.35 -16.71 21.01
C LEU A 300 7.16 -17.89 20.04
N ILE A 301 5.93 -18.34 19.83
CA ILE A 301 5.63 -19.35 18.83
C ILE A 301 5.22 -18.67 17.53
N ILE A 302 5.86 -19.01 16.42
CA ILE A 302 5.41 -18.60 15.10
C ILE A 302 4.78 -19.82 14.42
N ASN A 303 3.48 -19.75 14.15
CA ASN A 303 2.80 -20.70 13.28
C ASN A 303 3.16 -20.34 11.83
N THR A 304 4.09 -21.05 11.22
CA THR A 304 4.58 -20.74 9.87
C THR A 304 3.54 -21.00 8.78
N GLN A 305 2.44 -21.71 9.11
CA GLN A 305 1.42 -22.20 8.18
C GLN A 305 2.05 -22.87 6.93
N SER A 306 3.18 -23.53 7.16
CA SER A 306 3.96 -24.26 6.18
C SER A 306 4.35 -25.62 6.76
N GLU A 307 5.13 -26.41 6.02
CA GLU A 307 5.59 -27.72 6.49
C GLU A 307 6.39 -27.67 7.81
N ALA A 308 6.98 -26.51 8.14
CA ALA A 308 7.69 -26.29 9.40
C ALA A 308 6.77 -26.23 10.64
N GLY A 309 5.46 -26.00 10.45
CA GLY A 309 4.48 -25.92 11.54
C GLY A 309 4.78 -24.79 12.53
N ASN A 310 4.66 -25.10 13.83
CA ASN A 310 4.96 -24.14 14.89
C ASN A 310 6.45 -24.13 15.20
N VAL A 311 7.11 -22.99 14.98
CA VAL A 311 8.52 -22.78 15.35
C VAL A 311 8.63 -21.94 16.62
N LYS A 312 9.55 -22.32 17.51
CA LYS A 312 9.84 -21.55 18.73
C LYS A 312 10.89 -20.51 18.44
N CYS A 313 10.64 -19.29 18.91
CA CYS A 313 11.55 -18.18 18.81
C CYS A 313 11.87 -17.62 20.18
N ARG A 314 13.13 -17.23 20.40
CA ARG A 314 13.61 -16.66 21.66
C ARG A 314 14.61 -15.55 21.38
N VAL A 315 14.55 -14.46 22.14
CA VAL A 315 15.58 -13.42 22.10
C VAL A 315 16.84 -13.98 22.78
N THR A 316 17.89 -14.14 21.99
CA THR A 316 19.23 -14.60 22.40
C THR A 316 20.25 -13.52 22.03
N GLY A 317 20.85 -12.88 23.02
CA GLY A 317 21.71 -11.72 22.78
C GLY A 317 20.90 -10.52 22.28
N ASP A 318 21.24 -9.99 21.11
CA ASP A 318 20.57 -8.86 20.45
C ASP A 318 19.56 -9.28 19.36
N GLN A 319 19.40 -10.59 19.12
CA GLN A 319 18.54 -11.12 18.06
C GLN A 319 17.45 -12.03 18.61
N LEU A 320 16.29 -12.04 17.94
CA LEU A 320 15.31 -13.12 18.06
C LEU A 320 15.76 -14.27 17.16
N THR A 321 15.92 -15.47 17.70
CA THR A 321 16.33 -16.68 16.95
C THR A 321 15.21 -17.70 16.98
N CYS A 322 14.90 -18.32 15.83
CA CYS A 322 13.83 -19.31 15.70
C CYS A 322 14.38 -20.70 15.38
N ASP A 323 13.78 -21.73 15.96
CA ASP A 323 14.13 -23.14 15.69
C ASP A 323 13.99 -23.45 14.19
N GLY A 324 15.05 -24.00 13.59
CA GLY A 324 15.09 -24.36 12.17
C GLY A 324 15.35 -23.19 11.22
N ASP A 325 15.45 -21.95 11.69
CA ASP A 325 15.90 -20.80 10.90
C ASP A 325 17.43 -20.81 10.72
N ASN A 326 17.91 -20.25 9.60
CA ASN A 326 19.33 -20.10 9.30
C ASN A 326 19.90 -18.71 9.68
N ARG A 327 19.08 -17.74 10.12
CA ARG A 327 19.56 -16.50 10.75
C ARG A 327 18.56 -15.91 11.75
N GLY A 328 19.07 -15.06 12.64
CA GLY A 328 18.24 -14.32 13.60
C GLY A 328 17.68 -13.01 13.06
N TYR A 329 16.74 -12.46 13.81
CA TYR A 329 16.06 -11.18 13.55
C TYR A 329 16.60 -10.12 14.50
N GLY A 330 17.19 -9.06 13.93
CA GLY A 330 17.56 -7.88 14.70
C GLY A 330 16.34 -7.17 15.27
N LYS A 331 16.57 -6.28 16.24
CA LYS A 331 15.53 -5.42 16.80
C LYS A 331 15.04 -4.40 15.75
N PRO A 332 13.75 -4.41 15.37
CA PRO A 332 13.22 -3.50 14.35
C PRO A 332 13.17 -2.08 14.90
N ASN A 333 13.42 -1.12 14.02
CA ASN A 333 13.12 0.27 14.27
C ASN A 333 11.75 0.66 13.65
N THR A 334 11.39 1.93 13.78
CA THR A 334 10.16 2.48 13.22
C THR A 334 10.01 2.28 11.70
N LYS A 335 11.08 2.50 10.93
CA LYS A 335 11.07 2.33 9.47
C LYS A 335 10.80 0.88 9.10
N ASP A 336 11.43 -0.05 9.81
CA ASP A 336 11.23 -1.49 9.58
C ASP A 336 9.76 -1.86 9.76
N ILE A 337 9.12 -1.42 10.84
CA ILE A 337 7.72 -1.76 11.14
C ILE A 337 6.76 -1.13 10.12
N TRP A 338 6.99 0.12 9.71
CA TRP A 338 6.13 0.77 8.72
C TRP A 338 6.26 0.20 7.31
N GLY A 339 7.48 -0.14 6.90
CA GLY A 339 7.75 -0.64 5.55
C GLY A 339 7.58 -2.15 5.41
N CYS A 340 7.70 -2.92 6.49
CA CYS A 340 7.78 -4.40 6.44
C CYS A 340 8.79 -4.94 5.42
N ASN A 341 9.85 -4.19 5.09
CA ASN A 341 10.76 -4.51 3.99
C ASN A 341 12.22 -4.15 4.29
N SER A 342 12.55 -3.79 5.52
CA SER A 342 13.90 -3.46 5.96
C SER A 342 14.22 -4.12 7.31
N GLY A 343 15.51 -4.11 7.67
CA GLY A 343 15.99 -4.68 8.93
C GLY A 343 15.60 -6.16 9.07
N PRO A 344 14.92 -6.56 10.17
CA PRO A 344 14.49 -7.94 10.39
C PRO A 344 13.39 -8.41 9.43
N PHE A 345 12.77 -7.53 8.64
CA PHE A 345 11.69 -7.88 7.72
C PHE A 345 12.16 -7.96 6.27
N THR A 346 13.42 -8.35 6.07
CA THR A 346 14.00 -8.59 4.76
C THR A 346 14.07 -10.09 4.51
N VAL A 347 13.73 -10.52 3.29
CA VAL A 347 14.02 -11.87 2.79
C VAL A 347 15.08 -11.71 1.70
N MET A 348 16.20 -12.40 1.86
CA MET A 348 17.37 -12.29 1.00
C MET A 348 17.72 -13.63 0.36
N GLU A 349 18.53 -13.59 -0.69
CA GLU A 349 19.07 -14.82 -1.29
C GLU A 349 19.85 -15.63 -0.24
N GLY A 350 19.51 -16.92 -0.13
CA GLY A 350 20.10 -17.83 0.85
C GLY A 350 19.30 -18.00 2.14
N ASP A 351 18.26 -17.20 2.38
CA ASP A 351 17.32 -17.42 3.49
C ASP A 351 16.51 -18.71 3.27
N ASN A 352 16.27 -19.45 4.36
CA ASN A 352 15.53 -20.70 4.29
C ASN A 352 14.00 -20.49 4.38
N ALA A 353 13.24 -21.57 4.20
CA ALA A 353 11.77 -21.52 4.21
C ALA A 353 11.17 -21.10 5.57
N VAL A 354 11.86 -21.37 6.69
CA VAL A 354 11.43 -20.89 8.01
C VAL A 354 11.57 -19.37 8.07
N HIS A 355 12.70 -18.84 7.62
CA HIS A 355 12.95 -17.40 7.59
C HIS A 355 11.87 -16.66 6.78
N ALA A 356 11.63 -17.14 5.55
CA ALA A 356 10.63 -16.59 4.64
C ALA A 356 9.21 -16.65 5.22
N ALA A 357 8.90 -17.64 6.05
CA ALA A 357 7.60 -17.75 6.71
C ALA A 357 7.48 -16.87 7.97
N VAL A 358 8.55 -16.68 8.74
CA VAL A 358 8.50 -15.90 9.98
C VAL A 358 8.42 -14.39 9.72
N VAL A 359 9.14 -13.86 8.71
CA VAL A 359 9.17 -12.43 8.35
C VAL A 359 7.78 -11.78 8.28
N PRO A 360 6.83 -12.26 7.44
CA PRO A 360 5.53 -11.62 7.29
C PRO A 360 4.74 -11.64 8.61
N ARG A 361 4.82 -12.74 9.35
CA ARG A 361 4.09 -12.95 10.61
C ARG A 361 4.59 -12.06 11.72
N LEU A 362 5.91 -11.90 11.80
CA LEU A 362 6.54 -11.01 12.77
C LEU A 362 6.18 -9.56 12.46
N CYS A 363 6.26 -9.12 11.20
CA CYS A 363 5.90 -7.74 10.85
C CYS A 363 4.41 -7.46 11.14
N ALA A 364 3.50 -8.33 10.72
CA ALA A 364 2.07 -8.17 10.97
C ALA A 364 1.76 -8.07 12.48
N ALA A 365 2.43 -8.87 13.31
CA ALA A 365 2.27 -8.84 14.75
C ALA A 365 2.78 -7.54 15.40
N PHE A 366 3.82 -6.91 14.84
CA PHE A 366 4.25 -5.55 15.24
C PHE A 366 3.23 -4.50 14.82
N VAL A 367 2.84 -4.47 13.54
CA VAL A 367 1.92 -3.46 13.00
C VAL A 367 0.57 -3.48 13.72
N ARG A 368 0.04 -4.67 14.02
CA ARG A 368 -1.24 -4.90 14.71
C ARG A 368 -1.15 -4.88 16.23
N THR A 369 0.06 -4.76 16.79
CA THR A 369 0.37 -4.77 18.23
C THR A 369 -0.15 -5.96 19.01
N THR A 370 -0.05 -7.15 18.42
CA THR A 370 -0.57 -8.40 19.01
C THR A 370 0.45 -9.16 19.87
N LEU A 371 1.72 -8.78 19.88
CA LEU A 371 2.79 -9.54 20.57
C LEU A 371 2.70 -9.50 22.10
N LEU A 372 2.09 -8.46 22.68
CA LEU A 372 2.03 -8.28 24.13
C LEU A 372 0.66 -8.55 24.76
N VAL A 373 -0.37 -8.87 23.97
CA VAL A 373 -1.70 -9.21 24.48
C VAL A 373 -1.81 -10.69 24.86
N ASP A 374 -2.88 -11.04 25.56
CA ASP A 374 -3.21 -12.42 25.90
C ASP A 374 -3.40 -13.26 24.64
N GLY A 375 -2.67 -14.38 24.55
CA GLY A 375 -2.61 -15.23 23.35
C GLY A 375 -1.68 -14.73 22.24
N GLY A 376 -1.02 -13.58 22.45
CA GLY A 376 -0.05 -12.97 21.54
C GLY A 376 1.33 -13.63 21.51
N ASP A 377 1.56 -14.62 22.35
CA ASP A 377 2.75 -15.48 22.35
C ASP A 377 2.71 -16.57 21.27
N THR A 378 1.65 -16.61 20.46
CA THR A 378 1.57 -17.40 19.22
C THR A 378 1.14 -16.49 18.07
N GLN A 379 1.90 -16.45 16.97
CA GLN A 379 1.62 -15.57 15.83
C GLN A 379 1.60 -16.32 14.50
N PRO A 380 0.58 -16.10 13.64
CA PRO A 380 -0.70 -15.49 13.97
C PRO A 380 -1.58 -16.46 14.78
N LYS A 381 -2.39 -15.93 15.69
CA LYS A 381 -3.41 -16.69 16.44
C LYS A 381 -4.67 -15.88 16.69
N LEU A 382 -4.49 -14.61 17.05
CA LEU A 382 -5.59 -13.68 17.28
C LEU A 382 -6.09 -13.15 15.93
N GLY A 383 -7.41 -13.02 15.78
CA GLY A 383 -8.05 -12.43 14.60
C GLY A 383 -8.35 -10.93 14.76
N GLN A 384 -9.07 -10.38 13.79
CA GLN A 384 -9.36 -8.93 13.66
C GLN A 384 -9.84 -8.23 14.94
N GLU A 385 -10.63 -8.90 15.78
CA GLU A 385 -11.14 -8.35 17.04
C GLU A 385 -10.04 -7.96 18.05
N SER A 386 -8.83 -8.49 17.91
CA SER A 386 -7.69 -8.19 18.78
C SER A 386 -6.72 -7.16 18.20
N TYR A 387 -6.87 -6.79 16.92
CA TYR A 387 -5.92 -5.89 16.26
C TYR A 387 -6.10 -4.46 16.75
N TYR A 388 -4.96 -3.75 16.87
CA TYR A 388 -4.90 -2.32 17.17
C TYR A 388 -5.58 -1.89 18.48
N LYS A 389 -5.61 -2.78 19.49
CA LYS A 389 -6.21 -2.50 20.80
C LYS A 389 -5.24 -1.90 21.83
N ASN A 390 -3.94 -1.84 21.51
CA ASN A 390 -2.91 -1.24 22.37
C ASN A 390 -2.39 0.08 21.78
N ASP A 391 -1.71 0.86 22.62
CA ASP A 391 -0.93 2.03 22.23
C ASP A 391 0.56 1.76 22.59
N PRO A 392 1.54 2.08 21.72
CA PRO A 392 1.38 2.54 20.33
C PRO A 392 0.74 1.46 19.44
N THR A 393 0.24 1.84 18.26
CA THR A 393 -0.21 0.91 17.21
C THR A 393 -0.24 1.59 15.84
N SER A 394 -0.45 0.83 14.74
CA SER A 394 -0.72 1.46 13.44
C SER A 394 -2.09 2.14 13.45
N HIS A 395 -2.15 3.41 13.86
CA HIS A 395 -3.39 4.18 13.82
C HIS A 395 -3.88 4.43 12.39
N TYR A 396 -2.98 4.49 11.42
CA TYR A 396 -3.35 4.47 10.00
C TYR A 396 -4.17 3.23 9.67
N SER A 397 -3.62 2.04 9.89
CA SER A 397 -4.31 0.79 9.55
C SER A 397 -5.60 0.66 10.36
N ARG A 398 -5.59 0.98 11.67
CA ARG A 398 -6.80 1.00 12.52
C ARG A 398 -7.91 1.88 11.95
N ILE A 399 -7.58 3.07 11.47
CA ILE A 399 -8.55 4.04 10.94
C ILE A 399 -9.02 3.59 9.56
N VAL A 400 -8.12 3.18 8.67
CA VAL A 400 -8.48 2.68 7.32
C VAL A 400 -9.45 1.50 7.41
N HIS A 401 -9.11 0.47 8.19
CA HIS A 401 -9.99 -0.69 8.44
C HIS A 401 -11.37 -0.31 8.99
N SER A 402 -11.47 0.79 9.76
CA SER A 402 -12.77 1.25 10.29
C SER A 402 -13.69 1.88 9.26
N TYR A 403 -13.17 2.24 8.08
CA TYR A 403 -13.91 2.80 6.96
C TYR A 403 -14.10 1.81 5.80
N GLU A 404 -13.52 0.61 5.90
CA GLU A 404 -13.77 -0.48 4.96
C GLU A 404 -15.13 -1.11 5.26
N VAL A 405 -15.98 -1.23 4.23
CA VAL A 405 -17.37 -1.66 4.41
C VAL A 405 -17.46 -3.13 4.86
N ASP A 406 -16.53 -3.97 4.42
CA ASP A 406 -16.43 -5.38 4.80
C ASP A 406 -15.20 -5.70 5.67
N GLY A 407 -14.47 -4.67 6.14
CA GLY A 407 -13.26 -4.82 6.96
C GLY A 407 -12.12 -5.56 6.23
N LYS A 408 -12.03 -5.38 4.91
CA LYS A 408 -11.01 -5.97 4.05
C LYS A 408 -10.30 -4.93 3.20
N GLY A 409 -8.98 -5.06 3.13
CA GLY A 409 -8.07 -4.30 2.29
C GLY A 409 -6.66 -4.31 2.87
N TYR A 410 -5.64 -4.22 2.01
CA TYR A 410 -4.25 -4.14 2.49
C TYR A 410 -3.95 -2.76 3.08
N ALA A 411 -3.96 -2.60 4.39
CA ALA A 411 -3.54 -1.34 5.04
C ALA A 411 -2.03 -1.31 5.39
N PHE A 412 -1.31 -2.40 5.14
CA PHE A 412 0.15 -2.55 5.23
C PHE A 412 0.60 -3.83 4.48
N PRO A 413 1.89 -4.03 4.13
CA PRO A 413 2.30 -5.06 3.17
C PRO A 413 1.91 -6.51 3.50
N TYR A 414 1.79 -6.85 4.79
CA TYR A 414 1.49 -8.20 5.26
C TYR A 414 0.13 -8.31 5.98
N ASP A 415 -0.85 -7.49 5.54
CA ASP A 415 -2.22 -7.55 6.07
C ASP A 415 -2.97 -8.85 5.72
N ASP A 416 -2.40 -9.65 4.81
CA ASP A 416 -2.84 -11.00 4.45
C ASP A 416 -2.43 -12.09 5.44
N VAL A 417 -1.56 -11.79 6.41
CA VAL A 417 -1.26 -12.70 7.51
C VAL A 417 -2.50 -12.83 8.38
N ASN A 418 -3.11 -14.01 8.44
CA ASN A 418 -4.31 -14.27 9.23
C ASN A 418 -4.11 -15.53 10.07
N PRO A 419 -4.81 -15.68 11.22
CA PRO A 419 -4.86 -16.96 11.91
C PRO A 419 -5.43 -18.07 11.01
N ASP A 420 -5.17 -19.33 11.34
CA ASP A 420 -5.72 -20.47 10.59
C ASP A 420 -7.25 -20.37 10.49
N GLY A 421 -7.77 -20.61 9.28
CA GLY A 421 -9.19 -20.48 8.97
C GLY A 421 -9.44 -19.80 7.63
N ASN A 422 -10.58 -19.13 7.51
CA ASN A 422 -11.03 -18.48 6.28
C ASN A 422 -11.01 -16.94 6.38
N GLU A 423 -10.27 -16.38 7.36
CA GLU A 423 -10.12 -14.93 7.49
C GLU A 423 -9.31 -14.39 6.29
N ASN A 424 -9.84 -13.35 5.65
CA ASN A 424 -9.21 -12.68 4.51
C ASN A 424 -9.25 -11.17 4.77
N ALA A 425 -8.35 -10.69 5.63
CA ALA A 425 -8.25 -9.27 5.94
C ALA A 425 -7.70 -8.43 4.76
N SER A 426 -6.99 -9.03 3.80
CA SER A 426 -6.40 -8.30 2.68
C SER A 426 -7.35 -8.06 1.51
N GLY A 427 -8.44 -8.84 1.42
CA GLY A 427 -9.46 -8.69 0.38
C GLY A 427 -9.03 -9.16 -1.02
N VAL A 428 -7.97 -9.96 -1.15
CA VAL A 428 -7.55 -10.53 -2.44
C VAL A 428 -8.66 -11.40 -3.03
N VAL A 429 -8.86 -11.29 -4.34
CA VAL A 429 -9.73 -12.18 -5.12
C VAL A 429 -8.93 -12.92 -6.19
N SER A 430 -9.22 -14.20 -6.41
CA SER A 430 -8.51 -15.01 -7.41
C SER A 430 -9.31 -16.19 -7.98
N GLY A 431 -8.90 -16.66 -9.16
CA GLY A 431 -9.47 -17.84 -9.83
C GLY A 431 -9.68 -17.64 -11.32
N GLU A 432 -10.44 -18.54 -11.96
CA GLU A 432 -10.83 -18.40 -13.37
C GLU A 432 -12.00 -17.40 -13.52
N PRO A 433 -11.75 -16.18 -14.04
CA PRO A 433 -12.75 -15.14 -14.04
C PRO A 433 -13.84 -15.42 -15.08
N GLU A 434 -15.10 -15.28 -14.67
CA GLU A 434 -16.21 -14.97 -15.58
C GLU A 434 -16.23 -13.44 -15.82
N THR A 435 -16.12 -12.64 -14.76
CA THR A 435 -16.05 -11.16 -14.85
C THR A 435 -15.43 -10.58 -13.58
N LEU A 436 -14.54 -9.60 -13.73
CA LEU A 436 -14.12 -8.71 -12.64
C LEU A 436 -14.90 -7.40 -12.70
N THR A 437 -15.66 -7.10 -11.66
CA THR A 437 -16.37 -5.83 -11.50
C THR A 437 -15.58 -4.93 -10.55
N ILE A 438 -15.31 -3.69 -10.97
CA ILE A 438 -14.65 -2.67 -10.17
C ILE A 438 -15.62 -1.50 -9.95
N PHE A 439 -15.79 -1.09 -8.69
CA PHE A 439 -16.64 0.00 -8.26
C PHE A 439 -15.78 1.22 -7.92
N VAL A 440 -16.15 2.40 -8.41
CA VAL A 440 -15.43 3.65 -8.13
C VAL A 440 -16.33 4.59 -7.36
N GLY A 441 -15.84 5.18 -6.27
CA GLY A 441 -16.59 6.08 -5.39
C GLY A 441 -17.27 5.40 -4.20
N GLY A 442 -16.93 4.13 -3.93
CA GLY A 442 -17.48 3.29 -2.87
C GLY A 442 -18.42 2.19 -3.41
N PRO A 443 -18.72 1.17 -2.59
CA PRO A 443 -19.63 0.10 -3.00
C PRO A 443 -21.04 0.63 -3.22
N SER A 444 -21.78 -0.02 -4.12
CA SER A 444 -23.22 0.21 -4.30
C SER A 444 -23.94 -0.31 -3.05
N VAL A 445 -24.42 0.60 -2.21
CA VAL A 445 -25.15 0.30 -0.96
C VAL A 445 -26.47 -0.44 -1.23
#